data_AF-A0A1D1V4Y0-F1
#
_entry.id   AF-A0A1D1V4Y0-F1
#
_cell.length_a   1.000
_cell.length_b   1.000
_cell.length_c   1.000
_cell.angle_alpha   90.00
_cell.angle_beta   90.00
_cell.angle_gamma   90.00
#
_symmetry.space_group_name_H-M   'P 1'
#
loop_
_entity.id
_entity.type
_entity.pdbx_description
1 polymer ?
#
loop_
_entity_poly.entity_id
_entity_poly.type
_entity_poly.pdbx_seq_one_letter_code
_entity_poly.pdbx_strand_id
1 'polypeptide(L)'
;MHHCLHRPTLLTGIEIVILPDGALPLPDLARTQRRPGDLYCCSYSLAMVRITLPRLDTYFRNFPKTYVEREKGLKRHPDYKRYNYRYTEHRPWSMEEKLENSVNRKIGPHNRLVHVPLPEFHVYRGDMVQILIGRDKGKRGEVVQTVKERNWCFVGGKNLKYETYGKFEGMPGKVVAKEMPLDVATEVALIDPVDNSATEIEWRYTEQGERVRVSKRTGRIIPKPMVAQETYEFKSRATYRDEPKDTLKKEVTEVTFKPSLLTFEQDIMQQMGIVENGKQPQTFWY
;
A
#
# COMPACT_ATOMS: atom_id res chain seq x y z
N MET A 1 3.29 63.42 -40.08
CA MET A 1 2.51 63.72 -38.87
C MET A 1 2.17 62.40 -38.19
N HIS A 2 2.56 62.28 -36.92
CA HIS A 2 2.14 61.31 -35.87
C HIS A 2 2.38 59.79 -36.01
N HIS A 3 3.18 59.29 -35.06
CA HIS A 3 3.18 57.92 -34.52
C HIS A 3 1.84 57.55 -33.85
N CYS A 4 1.46 56.26 -33.88
CA CYS A 4 1.26 55.40 -32.69
C CYS A 4 0.55 54.05 -32.99
N LEU A 5 1.19 52.96 -32.55
CA LEU A 5 0.68 51.77 -31.84
C LEU A 5 -0.61 51.04 -32.33
N HIS A 6 -0.51 49.74 -32.64
CA HIS A 6 -1.04 48.66 -31.79
C HIS A 6 -0.72 47.23 -32.31
N ARG A 7 -0.59 46.32 -31.33
CA ARG A 7 -0.28 44.87 -31.41
C ARG A 7 -1.33 44.06 -32.18
N PRO A 8 -0.96 42.91 -32.77
CA PRO A 8 -1.84 41.76 -32.88
C PRO A 8 -1.59 40.73 -31.76
N THR A 9 -2.70 40.25 -31.24
CA THR A 9 -2.92 39.16 -30.28
C THR A 9 -2.42 37.81 -30.80
N LEU A 10 -1.77 37.00 -29.95
CA LEU A 10 -1.56 35.57 -30.20
C LEU A 10 -2.25 34.75 -29.11
N LEU A 11 -3.38 34.17 -29.48
CA LEU A 11 -3.99 33.00 -28.86
C LEU A 11 -3.50 31.76 -29.63
N THR A 12 -2.93 30.82 -28.87
CA THR A 12 -3.05 29.35 -29.03
C THR A 12 -2.97 28.75 -30.43
N GLY A 13 -1.84 28.12 -30.76
CA GLY A 13 -1.69 27.17 -31.86
C GLY A 13 -0.88 25.96 -31.39
N ILE A 14 -1.54 24.81 -31.28
CA ILE A 14 -0.95 23.48 -31.08
C ILE A 14 -0.64 22.94 -32.49
N GLU A 15 0.63 22.70 -32.81
CA GLU A 15 1.00 22.01 -34.05
C GLU A 15 1.07 20.50 -33.81
N ILE A 16 0.19 19.77 -34.48
CA ILE A 16 0.23 18.32 -34.65
C ILE A 16 0.72 18.08 -36.08
N VAL A 17 1.90 17.48 -36.23
CA VAL A 17 2.42 17.06 -37.54
C VAL A 17 2.01 15.60 -37.78
N ILE A 18 1.10 15.40 -38.72
CA ILE A 18 0.72 14.11 -39.30
C ILE A 18 1.57 13.92 -40.56
N LEU A 19 2.29 12.79 -40.68
CA LEU A 19 2.95 12.40 -41.92
C LEU A 19 2.05 11.46 -42.75
N PRO A 20 1.95 11.65 -44.08
CA PRO A 20 1.07 10.86 -44.94
C PRO A 20 1.71 9.55 -45.42
N ASP A 21 0.83 8.60 -45.75
CA ASP A 21 1.11 7.26 -46.27
C ASP A 21 1.80 7.27 -47.66
N GLY A 22 2.75 6.35 -47.90
CA GLY A 22 3.13 5.94 -49.26
C GLY A 22 4.60 5.51 -49.53
N ALA A 23 4.85 4.20 -49.43
CA ALA A 23 5.69 3.34 -50.30
C ALA A 23 7.25 3.49 -50.46
N LEU A 24 7.92 2.39 -50.06
CA LEU A 24 9.11 1.68 -50.63
C LEU A 24 10.54 2.24 -50.44
N PRO A 25 11.63 1.42 -50.51
CA PRO A 25 11.75 -0.04 -50.62
C PRO A 25 12.59 -0.72 -49.50
N LEU A 26 12.50 -2.05 -49.38
CA LEU A 26 13.31 -2.90 -48.49
C LEU A 26 14.73 -3.09 -49.06
N PRO A 27 15.81 -3.05 -48.24
CA PRO A 27 17.15 -3.40 -48.70
C PRO A 27 17.39 -4.91 -48.66
N ASP A 28 18.17 -5.35 -49.64
CA ASP A 28 18.58 -6.72 -49.98
C ASP A 28 19.12 -7.56 -48.82
N LEU A 29 18.59 -8.77 -48.69
CA LEU A 29 19.17 -9.85 -47.88
C LEU A 29 20.41 -10.41 -48.60
N ALA A 30 21.57 -9.84 -48.30
CA ALA A 30 22.85 -10.42 -48.65
C ALA A 30 23.12 -11.70 -47.84
N ARG A 31 22.94 -12.82 -48.56
CA ARG A 31 23.50 -14.15 -48.38
C ARG A 31 24.81 -14.18 -47.56
N THR A 32 24.76 -14.71 -46.33
CA THR A 32 25.94 -15.22 -45.62
C THR A 32 25.61 -16.59 -45.03
N GLN A 33 26.50 -17.53 -45.29
CA GLN A 33 26.32 -18.97 -45.09
C GLN A 33 26.27 -19.33 -43.60
N ARG A 34 25.34 -20.21 -43.24
CA ARG A 34 25.23 -20.83 -41.92
C ARG A 34 26.40 -21.78 -41.68
N ARG A 35 26.97 -21.74 -40.46
CA ARG A 35 27.53 -22.94 -39.80
C ARG A 35 26.69 -23.21 -38.55
N PRO A 36 26.34 -24.47 -38.25
CA PRO A 36 25.60 -24.82 -37.03
C PRO A 36 26.58 -24.88 -35.85
N GLY A 37 26.30 -24.17 -34.75
CA GLY A 37 27.15 -24.33 -33.56
C GLY A 37 26.95 -23.38 -32.37
N ASP A 38 26.55 -22.12 -32.56
CA ASP A 38 26.67 -21.13 -31.46
C ASP A 38 25.32 -20.57 -31.00
N LEU A 39 24.94 -20.91 -29.76
CA LEU A 39 23.88 -20.25 -28.99
C LEU A 39 24.53 -19.17 -28.12
N TYR A 40 24.34 -17.90 -28.48
CA TYR A 40 24.55 -16.78 -27.56
C TYR A 40 23.26 -15.99 -27.36
N CYS A 41 22.93 -15.80 -26.08
CA CYS A 41 21.88 -14.94 -25.54
C CYS A 41 21.88 -13.55 -26.19
N CYS A 42 20.71 -13.08 -26.60
CA CYS A 42 20.44 -11.65 -26.71
C CYS A 42 19.09 -11.34 -26.07
N SER A 43 19.15 -10.74 -24.88
CA SER A 43 18.01 -10.29 -24.09
C SER A 43 17.47 -8.97 -24.65
N TYR A 44 16.19 -8.93 -25.03
CA TYR A 44 15.44 -7.68 -25.18
C TYR A 44 14.59 -7.48 -23.92
N SER A 45 14.89 -6.42 -23.16
CA SER A 45 14.09 -5.98 -22.02
C SER A 45 13.06 -4.94 -22.48
N LEU A 46 11.78 -5.23 -22.23
CA LEU A 46 10.72 -4.22 -22.26
C LEU A 46 10.89 -3.29 -21.05
N ALA A 47 11.01 -1.99 -21.31
CA ALA A 47 11.03 -0.95 -20.29
C ALA A 47 9.63 -0.75 -19.69
N MET A 48 9.47 -1.07 -18.41
CA MET A 48 8.31 -0.66 -17.62
C MET A 48 8.39 0.83 -17.28
N VAL A 49 7.38 1.59 -17.70
CA VAL A 49 7.12 2.95 -17.21
C VAL A 49 6.66 2.85 -15.75
N ARG A 50 7.53 3.20 -14.80
CA ARG A 50 7.17 3.37 -13.40
C ARG A 50 6.57 4.76 -13.19
N ILE A 51 5.29 4.82 -12.85
CA ILE A 51 4.64 6.05 -12.38
C ILE A 51 5.12 6.35 -10.95
N THR A 52 6.13 7.20 -10.90
CA THR A 52 6.64 8.04 -9.82
C THR A 52 5.67 8.98 -9.10
N LEU A 53 4.82 8.61 -8.15
CA LEU A 53 4.12 9.63 -7.33
C LEU A 53 5.13 10.41 -6.47
N PRO A 54 5.19 11.76 -6.51
CA PRO A 54 6.13 12.52 -5.71
C PRO A 54 5.49 12.87 -4.36
N ARG A 55 5.89 12.17 -3.30
CA ARG A 55 5.96 12.79 -1.96
C ARG A 55 7.43 12.96 -1.64
N LEU A 56 7.99 14.12 -1.99
CA LEU A 56 9.32 14.51 -1.58
C LEU A 56 9.24 15.87 -0.91
N ASP A 57 9.67 15.87 0.34
CA ASP A 57 9.88 17.03 1.21
C ASP A 57 10.63 18.13 0.45
N THR A 58 10.03 19.32 0.41
CA THR A 58 10.50 20.50 -0.34
C THR A 58 11.89 20.99 0.10
N TYR A 59 12.34 20.60 1.28
CA TYR A 59 13.61 20.98 1.89
C TYR A 59 14.86 20.60 1.07
N PHE A 60 14.82 19.50 0.30
CA PHE A 60 16.01 18.98 -0.39
C PHE A 60 16.17 19.42 -1.84
N ARG A 61 15.31 20.32 -2.36
CA ARG A 61 15.32 20.70 -3.78
C ARG A 61 16.53 21.52 -4.21
N ASN A 62 17.15 22.25 -3.29
CA ASN A 62 18.25 23.19 -3.60
C ASN A 62 19.65 22.60 -3.38
N PHE A 63 19.76 21.33 -2.99
CA PHE A 63 21.06 20.71 -2.71
C PHE A 63 21.59 19.93 -3.92
N PRO A 64 22.93 19.87 -4.12
CA PRO A 64 23.55 19.07 -5.18
C PRO A 64 23.08 17.61 -5.11
N LYS A 65 22.79 16.99 -6.27
CA LYS A 65 22.33 15.58 -6.32
C LYS A 65 23.23 14.63 -5.53
N THR A 66 24.54 14.82 -5.63
CA THR A 66 25.55 14.03 -4.91
C THR A 66 25.49 14.22 -3.39
N TYR A 67 25.16 15.42 -2.91
CA TYR A 67 24.94 15.71 -1.48
C TYR A 67 23.63 15.10 -1.00
N VAL A 68 22.54 15.26 -1.76
CA VAL A 68 21.24 14.63 -1.48
C VAL A 68 21.35 13.11 -1.46
N GLU A 69 22.11 12.53 -2.40
CA GLU A 69 22.38 11.10 -2.50
C GLU A 69 23.33 10.60 -1.41
N ARG A 70 24.22 11.44 -0.86
CA ARG A 70 25.14 11.11 0.25
C ARG A 70 24.46 11.21 1.62
N GLU A 71 23.66 12.25 1.85
CA GLU A 71 22.81 12.43 3.05
C GLU A 71 21.66 11.42 3.08
N LYS A 72 21.01 11.16 1.94
CA LYS A 72 20.08 10.02 1.80
C LYS A 72 20.83 8.68 1.62
N GLY A 73 22.15 8.73 1.50
CA GLY A 73 23.09 7.66 1.15
C GLY A 73 23.46 6.72 2.27
N LEU A 74 22.58 6.56 3.26
CA LEU A 74 22.29 5.27 3.87
C LEU A 74 20.94 5.39 4.56
N LYS A 75 19.90 5.82 3.84
CA LYS A 75 18.56 5.52 4.32
C LYS A 75 18.47 4.01 4.36
N ARG A 76 18.54 3.46 5.58
CA ARG A 76 17.89 2.21 5.87
C ARG A 76 16.45 2.41 5.37
N HIS A 77 16.13 1.98 4.14
CA HIS A 77 14.79 1.82 3.62
C HIS A 77 13.95 1.34 4.81
N PRO A 78 12.85 2.02 5.17
CA PRO A 78 11.99 1.54 6.25
C PRO A 78 11.51 0.09 6.00
N ASP A 79 11.68 -0.39 4.76
CA ASP A 79 11.45 -1.78 4.34
C ASP A 79 12.71 -2.66 4.28
N TYR A 80 13.77 -2.37 5.03
CA TYR A 80 14.71 -3.43 5.41
C TYR A 80 14.01 -4.36 6.40
N LYS A 81 13.02 -5.13 5.93
CA LYS A 81 12.73 -6.41 6.55
C LYS A 81 14.08 -7.12 6.56
N ARG A 82 14.57 -7.46 7.75
CA ARG A 82 15.67 -8.43 7.86
C ARG A 82 15.35 -9.52 6.85
N TYR A 83 16.31 -10.00 6.06
CA TYR A 83 16.06 -11.00 5.01
C TYR A 83 15.36 -12.28 5.56
N ASN A 84 15.26 -12.39 6.89
CA ASN A 84 14.62 -13.45 7.65
C ASN A 84 13.47 -12.97 8.59
N TYR A 85 12.83 -11.82 8.37
CA TYR A 85 11.68 -11.41 9.18
C TYR A 85 10.45 -12.26 8.81
N ARG A 86 9.96 -13.05 9.77
CA ARG A 86 8.79 -13.90 9.60
C ARG A 86 7.61 -13.27 10.31
N TYR A 87 6.58 -12.94 9.54
CA TYR A 87 5.29 -12.56 10.12
C TYR A 87 4.71 -13.72 10.92
N THR A 88 4.34 -13.45 12.16
CA THR A 88 3.63 -14.42 13.01
C THR A 88 2.18 -13.97 13.19
N GLU A 89 1.49 -14.53 14.19
CA GLU A 89 0.20 -14.02 14.64
C GLU A 89 0.32 -12.67 15.39
N HIS A 90 1.50 -12.33 15.90
CA HIS A 90 1.69 -11.16 16.73
C HIS A 90 1.98 -9.90 15.90
N ARG A 91 1.75 -8.74 16.50
CA ARG A 91 2.05 -7.45 15.86
C ARG A 91 3.58 -7.24 15.84
N PRO A 92 4.15 -6.64 14.77
CA PRO A 92 5.59 -6.42 14.62
C PRO A 92 6.30 -5.77 15.82
N TRP A 93 5.59 -4.92 16.57
CA TRP A 93 6.14 -4.18 17.71
C TRP A 93 5.95 -4.87 19.07
N SER A 94 5.19 -5.96 19.15
CA SER A 94 4.96 -6.72 20.38
C SER A 94 6.23 -7.39 20.91
N MET A 95 6.24 -7.71 22.20
CA MET A 95 7.41 -8.35 22.83
C MET A 95 7.57 -9.79 22.34
N GLU A 96 6.45 -10.49 22.20
CA GLU A 96 6.35 -11.87 21.72
C GLU A 96 6.95 -11.99 20.32
N GLU A 97 6.57 -11.09 19.40
CA GLU A 97 7.13 -11.04 18.04
C GLU A 97 8.65 -10.82 18.05
N LYS A 98 9.14 -9.91 18.89
CA LYS A 98 10.57 -9.61 19.01
C LYS A 98 11.36 -10.82 19.52
N LEU A 99 10.78 -11.58 20.45
CA LEU A 99 11.38 -12.81 20.96
C LEU A 99 11.41 -13.88 19.85
N GLU A 100 10.32 -14.04 19.11
CA GLU A 100 10.22 -15.04 18.04
C GLU A 100 11.15 -14.76 16.86
N ASN A 101 11.27 -13.48 16.47
CA ASN A 101 12.14 -12.98 15.41
C ASN A 101 13.46 -12.40 15.94
N SER A 102 13.93 -12.89 17.09
CA SER A 102 15.21 -12.47 17.66
C SER A 102 16.37 -12.85 16.73
N VAL A 103 17.38 -11.98 16.64
CA VAL A 103 18.52 -12.13 15.70
C VAL A 103 19.24 -13.47 15.88
N ASN A 104 19.30 -13.93 17.12
CA ASN A 104 20.04 -15.14 17.50
C ASN A 104 19.24 -16.43 17.24
N ARG A 105 17.95 -16.34 16.90
CA ARG A 105 17.12 -17.50 16.63
C ARG A 105 17.36 -17.98 15.20
N LYS A 106 17.99 -19.14 15.04
CA LYS A 106 18.15 -19.78 13.73
C LYS A 106 16.80 -20.30 13.25
N ILE A 107 16.25 -19.69 12.20
CA ILE A 107 15.04 -20.18 11.55
C ILE A 107 15.41 -21.36 10.65
N GLY A 108 14.83 -22.53 10.93
CA GLY A 108 15.00 -23.73 10.11
C GLY A 108 14.46 -23.54 8.68
N PRO A 109 14.95 -24.32 7.70
CA PRO A 109 14.66 -24.14 6.27
C PRO A 109 13.16 -24.21 5.93
N HIS A 110 12.40 -25.10 6.56
CA HIS A 110 10.94 -25.24 6.33
C HIS A 110 10.13 -24.02 6.78
N ASN A 111 10.66 -23.22 7.72
CA ASN A 111 10.02 -22.00 8.20
C ASN A 111 10.43 -20.75 7.39
N ARG A 112 11.28 -20.91 6.37
CA ARG A 112 11.72 -19.84 5.45
C ARG A 112 10.76 -19.66 4.26
N LEU A 113 9.72 -20.49 4.13
CA LEU A 113 8.75 -20.33 3.05
C LEU A 113 8.12 -18.94 3.12
N VAL A 114 8.50 -18.09 2.18
CA VAL A 114 7.90 -16.78 1.97
C VAL A 114 6.55 -17.05 1.33
N HIS A 115 5.48 -16.98 2.12
CA HIS A 115 4.15 -16.97 1.56
C HIS A 115 4.03 -15.71 0.70
N VAL A 116 3.70 -15.90 -0.58
CA VAL A 116 3.38 -14.77 -1.44
C VAL A 116 2.04 -14.23 -0.95
N PRO A 117 1.97 -12.97 -0.48
CA PRO A 117 0.70 -12.40 -0.07
C PRO A 117 -0.25 -12.39 -1.26
N LEU A 118 -1.52 -12.68 -1.02
CA LEU A 118 -2.54 -12.62 -2.05
C LEU A 118 -2.50 -11.22 -2.68
N PRO A 119 -2.46 -11.12 -4.03
CA PRO A 119 -2.48 -9.83 -4.70
C PRO A 119 -3.74 -9.05 -4.31
N GLU A 120 -4.82 -9.77 -4.03
CA GLU A 120 -6.05 -9.22 -3.55
C GLU A 120 -6.61 -9.99 -2.33
N PHE A 121 -6.52 -9.35 -1.17
CA PHE A 121 -7.04 -9.88 0.08
C PHE A 121 -8.51 -9.53 0.27
N HIS A 122 -9.36 -10.54 0.35
CA HIS A 122 -10.81 -10.41 0.29
C HIS A 122 -11.55 -10.72 1.59
N VAL A 123 -10.85 -11.06 2.68
CA VAL A 123 -11.44 -11.30 4.01
C VAL A 123 -11.01 -10.17 4.95
N TYR A 124 -11.90 -9.69 5.80
CA TYR A 124 -11.63 -8.64 6.79
C TYR A 124 -12.12 -9.05 8.17
N ARG A 125 -11.65 -8.34 9.20
CA ARG A 125 -12.14 -8.53 10.58
C ARG A 125 -13.64 -8.23 10.64
N GLY A 126 -14.39 -9.12 11.28
CA GLY A 126 -15.85 -9.07 11.38
C GLY A 126 -16.60 -9.74 10.22
N ASP A 127 -15.91 -10.32 9.23
CA ASP A 127 -16.58 -11.12 8.21
C ASP A 127 -17.02 -12.48 8.77
N MET A 128 -18.17 -12.95 8.32
CA MET A 128 -18.65 -14.31 8.59
C MET A 128 -18.11 -15.28 7.54
N VAL A 129 -17.42 -16.31 8.03
CA VAL A 129 -16.75 -17.30 7.19
C VAL A 129 -17.12 -18.73 7.54
N GLN A 130 -17.00 -19.61 6.56
CA GLN A 130 -17.13 -21.05 6.72
C GLN A 130 -15.80 -21.74 6.48
N ILE A 131 -15.45 -22.68 7.38
CA ILE A 131 -14.23 -23.47 7.29
C ILE A 131 -14.46 -24.63 6.32
N LEU A 132 -13.60 -24.76 5.31
CA LEU A 132 -13.68 -25.79 4.26
C LEU A 132 -12.88 -27.04 4.61
N ILE A 133 -11.76 -26.88 5.33
CA ILE A 133 -10.78 -27.94 5.61
C ILE A 133 -10.42 -27.93 7.10
N GLY A 134 -10.09 -29.10 7.65
CA GLY A 134 -9.60 -29.26 9.02
C GLY A 134 -10.64 -29.79 10.01
N ARG A 135 -10.32 -29.73 11.30
CA ARG A 135 -11.13 -30.31 12.40
C ARG A 135 -12.52 -29.70 12.51
N ASP A 136 -12.63 -28.41 12.20
CA ASP A 136 -13.87 -27.64 12.29
C ASP A 136 -14.55 -27.42 10.92
N LYS A 137 -14.30 -28.31 9.95
CA LYS A 137 -14.90 -28.26 8.62
C LYS A 137 -16.43 -28.15 8.70
N GLY A 138 -16.99 -27.24 7.90
CA GLY A 138 -18.41 -26.95 7.80
C GLY A 138 -18.93 -25.99 8.87
N LYS A 139 -18.16 -25.73 9.93
CA LYS A 139 -18.55 -24.76 10.95
C LYS A 139 -18.33 -23.34 10.44
N ARG A 140 -19.13 -22.43 11.00
CA ARG A 140 -19.11 -21.00 10.70
C ARG A 140 -18.55 -20.23 11.88
N GLY A 141 -17.95 -19.08 11.62
CA GLY A 141 -17.47 -18.18 12.65
C GLY A 141 -17.13 -16.81 12.09
N GLU A 142 -16.95 -15.87 13.01
CA GLU A 142 -16.54 -14.50 12.70
C GLU A 142 -15.01 -14.40 12.70
N VAL A 143 -14.46 -13.62 11.76
CA VAL A 143 -13.01 -13.38 11.68
C VAL A 143 -12.59 -12.33 12.71
N VAL A 144 -11.74 -12.74 13.65
CA VAL A 144 -11.23 -11.89 14.74
C VAL A 144 -10.00 -11.10 14.30
N GLN A 145 -9.08 -11.76 13.59
CA GLN A 145 -7.81 -11.17 13.16
C GLN A 145 -7.44 -11.67 11.77
N THR A 146 -6.73 -10.84 11.02
CA THR A 146 -6.17 -11.18 9.71
C THR A 146 -4.72 -10.75 9.62
N VAL A 147 -3.86 -11.59 9.05
CA VAL A 147 -2.45 -11.30 8.75
C VAL A 147 -2.24 -11.44 7.25
N LYS A 148 -2.23 -10.30 6.55
CA LYS A 148 -2.25 -10.25 5.08
C LYS A 148 -0.97 -10.78 4.46
N GLU A 149 0.15 -10.59 5.14
CA GLU A 149 1.48 -10.98 4.68
C GLU A 149 1.67 -12.49 4.60
N ARG A 150 0.82 -13.27 5.29
CA ARG A 150 0.81 -14.74 5.27
C ARG A 150 -0.51 -15.34 4.82
N ASN A 151 -1.45 -14.51 4.36
CA ASN A 151 -2.79 -14.91 3.99
C ASN A 151 -3.55 -15.61 5.11
N TRP A 152 -3.29 -15.23 6.36
CA TRP A 152 -3.91 -15.88 7.51
C TRP A 152 -5.13 -15.11 8.00
N CYS A 153 -6.11 -15.87 8.49
CA CYS A 153 -7.22 -15.38 9.27
C CYS A 153 -7.42 -16.23 10.52
N PHE A 154 -7.93 -15.60 11.58
CA PHE A 154 -8.27 -16.25 12.84
C PHE A 154 -9.78 -16.17 13.00
N VAL A 155 -10.41 -17.32 13.19
CA VAL A 155 -11.87 -17.44 13.31
C VAL A 155 -12.22 -17.70 14.76
N GLY A 156 -13.08 -16.87 15.34
CA GLY A 156 -13.37 -16.89 16.77
C GLY A 156 -13.90 -18.24 17.26
N GLY A 157 -13.24 -18.82 18.27
CA GLY A 157 -13.66 -20.09 18.85
C GLY A 157 -13.62 -21.28 17.88
N LYS A 158 -12.79 -21.24 16.83
CA LYS A 158 -12.59 -22.33 15.86
C LYS A 158 -11.10 -22.57 15.64
N ASN A 159 -10.76 -23.76 15.15
CA ASN A 159 -9.37 -24.20 14.98
C ASN A 159 -8.52 -23.99 16.24
N LEU A 160 -9.07 -24.41 17.39
CA LEU A 160 -8.48 -24.10 18.70
C LEU A 160 -7.34 -25.05 19.05
N LYS A 161 -6.27 -24.48 19.60
CA LYS A 161 -5.19 -25.17 20.29
C LYS A 161 -5.26 -24.82 21.78
N TYR A 162 -5.09 -25.82 22.64
CA TYR A 162 -5.07 -25.60 24.09
C TYR A 162 -3.62 -25.48 24.55
N GLU A 163 -3.30 -24.38 25.21
CA GLU A 163 -1.97 -24.12 25.77
C GLU A 163 -2.10 -23.78 27.27
N THR A 164 -1.16 -24.27 28.07
CA THR A 164 -1.13 -24.00 29.51
C THR A 164 -0.25 -22.80 29.80
N TYR A 165 -0.82 -21.77 30.41
CA TYR A 165 -0.13 -20.54 30.77
C TYR A 165 0.09 -20.44 32.28
N GLY A 166 1.15 -19.71 32.69
CA GLY A 166 1.40 -19.36 34.09
C GLY A 166 1.70 -20.54 35.00
N LYS A 167 2.28 -21.62 34.46
CA LYS A 167 2.73 -22.75 35.28
C LYS A 167 4.03 -22.36 36.00
N PHE A 168 3.98 -22.30 37.32
CA PHE A 168 5.12 -22.04 38.20
C PHE A 168 5.23 -23.14 39.26
N GLU A 169 6.37 -23.21 39.93
CA GLU A 169 6.55 -24.12 41.06
C GLU A 169 5.55 -23.78 42.17
N GLY A 170 4.74 -24.75 42.60
CA GLY A 170 3.69 -24.54 43.61
C GLY A 170 2.35 -23.98 43.11
N MET A 171 2.22 -23.59 41.83
CA MET A 171 0.95 -23.09 41.27
C MET A 171 0.56 -23.86 39.99
N PRO A 172 -0.63 -24.48 39.93
CA PRO A 172 -1.11 -25.13 38.70
C PRO A 172 -1.35 -24.09 37.61
N GLY A 173 -0.86 -24.36 36.40
CA GLY A 173 -1.08 -23.47 35.25
C GLY A 173 -2.52 -23.50 34.74
N LYS A 174 -2.96 -22.43 34.10
CA LYS A 174 -4.30 -22.32 33.50
C LYS A 174 -4.27 -22.74 32.03
N VAL A 175 -5.17 -23.65 31.65
CA VAL A 175 -5.36 -24.02 30.25
C VAL A 175 -6.20 -22.95 29.55
N VAL A 176 -5.68 -22.38 28.48
CA VAL A 176 -6.34 -21.37 27.65
C VAL A 176 -6.48 -21.92 26.23
N ALA A 177 -7.66 -21.73 25.65
CA ALA A 177 -7.91 -22.03 24.24
C ALA A 177 -7.43 -20.84 23.39
N LYS A 178 -6.62 -21.13 22.39
CA LYS A 178 -6.03 -20.17 21.46
C LYS A 178 -6.43 -20.51 20.03
N GLU A 179 -6.99 -19.56 19.31
CA GLU A 179 -7.29 -19.71 17.89
C GLU A 179 -6.01 -19.86 17.06
N MET A 180 -5.99 -20.86 16.18
CA MET A 180 -4.89 -21.06 15.23
C MET A 180 -5.24 -20.45 13.87
N PRO A 181 -4.24 -19.93 13.13
CA PRO A 181 -4.47 -19.33 11.83
C PRO A 181 -5.00 -20.36 10.82
N LEU A 182 -5.86 -19.90 9.93
CA LEU A 182 -6.34 -20.60 8.74
C LEU A 182 -5.91 -19.83 7.49
N ASP A 183 -5.57 -20.55 6.42
CA ASP A 183 -5.25 -19.94 5.13
C ASP A 183 -6.52 -19.47 4.42
N VAL A 184 -6.56 -18.17 4.12
CA VAL A 184 -7.67 -17.51 3.45
C VAL A 184 -7.89 -18.04 2.03
N ALA A 185 -6.83 -18.44 1.33
CA ALA A 185 -6.94 -18.84 -0.07
C ALA A 185 -7.57 -20.23 -0.25
N THR A 186 -7.35 -21.14 0.72
CA THR A 186 -7.60 -22.58 0.53
C THR A 186 -8.53 -23.18 1.57
N GLU A 187 -8.52 -22.68 2.81
CA GLU A 187 -9.20 -23.32 3.94
C GLU A 187 -10.49 -22.64 4.35
N VAL A 188 -10.75 -21.42 3.86
CA VAL A 188 -11.85 -20.57 4.31
C VAL A 188 -12.60 -19.96 3.12
N ALA A 189 -13.92 -19.86 3.23
CA ALA A 189 -14.77 -19.14 2.28
C ALA A 189 -15.66 -18.11 3.01
N LEU A 190 -15.93 -16.97 2.37
CA LEU A 190 -16.97 -16.05 2.88
C LEU A 190 -18.34 -16.70 2.72
N ILE A 191 -19.25 -16.32 3.61
CA ILE A 191 -20.65 -16.69 3.54
C ILE A 191 -21.40 -15.60 2.78
N ASP A 192 -22.19 -16.02 1.80
CA ASP A 192 -23.10 -15.12 1.12
C ASP A 192 -24.28 -14.78 2.05
N PRO A 193 -24.60 -13.48 2.27
CA PRO A 193 -25.63 -13.07 3.22
C PRO A 193 -27.05 -13.53 2.87
N VAL A 194 -27.25 -14.15 1.70
CA VAL A 194 -28.57 -14.30 1.08
C VAL A 194 -29.07 -15.72 1.24
N ASP A 195 -28.23 -16.66 0.83
CA ASP A 195 -28.46 -18.09 0.95
C ASP A 195 -27.68 -18.70 2.12
N ASN A 196 -26.92 -17.88 2.85
CA ASN A 196 -26.11 -18.25 3.99
C ASN A 196 -25.23 -19.47 3.74
N SER A 197 -24.71 -19.64 2.52
CA SER A 197 -23.78 -20.74 2.22
C SER A 197 -22.43 -20.22 1.73
N ALA A 198 -21.40 -21.05 1.83
CA ALA A 198 -20.04 -20.70 1.42
C ALA A 198 -19.99 -20.35 -0.08
N THR A 199 -19.28 -19.28 -0.40
CA THR A 199 -19.14 -18.79 -1.79
C THR A 199 -17.75 -18.31 -2.09
N GLU A 200 -17.34 -18.51 -3.34
CA GLU A 200 -16.20 -17.81 -3.92
C GLU A 200 -16.56 -16.35 -4.22
N ILE A 201 -15.55 -15.48 -4.17
CA ILE A 201 -15.71 -14.04 -4.37
C ILE A 201 -14.98 -13.62 -5.63
N GLU A 202 -15.58 -12.66 -6.31
CA GLU A 202 -14.96 -11.89 -7.38
C GLU A 202 -15.05 -10.41 -7.02
N TRP A 203 -14.02 -9.65 -7.38
CA TRP A 203 -14.06 -8.19 -7.23
C TRP A 203 -14.61 -7.56 -8.50
N ARG A 204 -15.62 -6.70 -8.33
CA ARG A 204 -16.24 -5.94 -9.41
C ARG A 204 -16.34 -4.47 -9.03
N TYR A 205 -16.52 -3.62 -10.02
CA TYR A 205 -16.81 -2.21 -9.82
C TYR A 205 -18.32 -1.98 -9.97
N THR A 206 -18.89 -1.18 -9.08
CA THR A 206 -20.27 -0.69 -9.23
C THR A 206 -20.33 0.41 -10.29
N GLU A 207 -21.54 0.77 -10.72
CA GLU A 207 -21.77 1.89 -11.65
C GLU A 207 -21.23 3.23 -11.11
N GLN A 208 -21.16 3.37 -9.79
CA GLN A 208 -20.60 4.54 -9.11
C GLN A 208 -19.06 4.52 -9.05
N GLY A 209 -18.41 3.47 -9.56
CA GLY A 209 -16.95 3.30 -9.55
C GLY A 209 -16.41 2.72 -8.24
N GLU A 210 -17.27 2.28 -7.31
CA GLU A 210 -16.82 1.67 -6.06
C GLU A 210 -16.42 0.21 -6.27
N ARG A 211 -15.25 -0.18 -5.76
CA ARG A 211 -14.78 -1.57 -5.84
C ARG A 211 -15.41 -2.40 -4.73
N VAL A 212 -16.21 -3.39 -5.10
CA VAL A 212 -16.98 -4.23 -4.19
C VAL A 212 -16.70 -5.72 -4.38
N ARG A 213 -16.88 -6.49 -3.31
CA ARG A 213 -16.82 -7.96 -3.33
C ARG A 213 -18.17 -8.48 -3.79
N VAL A 214 -18.19 -9.40 -4.75
CA VAL A 214 -19.41 -10.01 -5.29
C VAL A 214 -19.32 -11.53 -5.13
N SER A 215 -20.39 -12.12 -4.62
CA SER A 215 -20.56 -13.58 -4.56
C SER A 215 -20.68 -14.14 -5.97
N LYS A 216 -19.83 -15.10 -6.34
CA LYS A 216 -19.94 -15.78 -7.64
C LYS A 216 -21.22 -16.60 -7.78
N ARG A 217 -21.82 -17.03 -6.67
CA ARG A 217 -22.99 -17.93 -6.68
C ARG A 217 -24.30 -17.17 -6.90
N THR A 218 -24.54 -16.09 -6.17
CA THR A 218 -25.78 -15.30 -6.28
C THR A 218 -25.61 -14.00 -7.04
N GLY A 219 -24.36 -13.58 -7.32
CA GLY A 219 -24.07 -12.28 -7.90
C GLY A 219 -24.30 -11.10 -6.96
N ARG A 220 -24.60 -11.33 -5.67
CA ARG A 220 -24.86 -10.26 -4.71
C ARG A 220 -23.57 -9.70 -4.09
N ILE A 221 -23.64 -8.44 -3.71
CA ILE A 221 -22.54 -7.70 -3.11
C ILE A 221 -22.38 -8.10 -1.64
N ILE A 222 -21.15 -8.43 -1.24
CA ILE A 222 -20.77 -8.69 0.16
C ILE A 222 -20.07 -7.42 0.69
N PRO A 223 -20.76 -6.58 1.49
CA PRO A 223 -20.19 -5.33 1.99
C PRO A 223 -19.02 -5.60 2.92
N LYS A 224 -18.10 -4.64 3.07
CA LYS A 224 -17.07 -4.70 4.11
C LYS A 224 -17.73 -4.47 5.48
N PRO A 225 -17.42 -5.27 6.50
CA PRO A 225 -18.02 -5.12 7.83
C PRO A 225 -17.56 -3.81 8.47
N MET A 226 -18.41 -3.21 9.31
CA MET A 226 -18.09 -1.94 9.98
C MET A 226 -16.85 -2.06 10.86
N VAL A 227 -16.64 -3.21 11.50
CA VAL A 227 -15.48 -3.53 12.34
C VAL A 227 -14.15 -3.43 11.57
N ALA A 228 -14.17 -3.66 10.26
CA ALA A 228 -12.98 -3.51 9.42
C ALA A 228 -12.58 -2.03 9.23
N GLN A 229 -13.49 -1.09 9.44
CA GLN A 229 -13.24 0.35 9.36
C GLN A 229 -12.76 0.94 10.69
N GLU A 230 -12.80 0.17 11.78
CA GLU A 230 -12.34 0.62 13.09
C GLU A 230 -10.82 0.78 13.14
N THR A 231 -10.38 1.82 13.85
CA THR A 231 -8.97 2.06 14.14
C THR A 231 -8.43 1.02 15.14
N TYR A 232 -7.11 0.96 15.29
CA TYR A 232 -6.43 0.15 16.31
C TYR A 232 -7.02 0.30 17.73
N GLU A 233 -7.51 1.50 18.05
CA GLU A 233 -8.13 1.85 19.33
C GLU A 233 -9.61 1.43 19.46
N PHE A 234 -10.15 0.65 18.52
CA PHE A 234 -11.56 0.25 18.47
C PHE A 234 -12.54 1.43 18.42
N LYS A 235 -12.07 2.59 17.96
CA LYS A 235 -12.89 3.77 17.70
C LYS A 235 -13.38 3.71 16.25
N SER A 236 -14.70 3.85 16.06
CA SER A 236 -15.31 4.05 14.76
C SER A 236 -15.49 5.54 14.51
N ARG A 237 -15.59 5.94 13.23
CA ARG A 237 -15.87 7.33 12.86
C ARG A 237 -17.17 7.86 13.49
N ALA A 238 -18.17 7.00 13.67
CA ALA A 238 -19.47 7.36 14.24
C ALA A 238 -19.45 7.50 15.76
N THR A 239 -18.56 6.75 16.45
CA THR A 239 -18.45 6.77 17.92
C THR A 239 -17.37 7.73 18.44
N TYR A 240 -16.55 8.31 17.55
CA TYR A 240 -15.54 9.28 17.94
C TYR A 240 -16.16 10.54 18.55
N ARG A 241 -15.52 11.07 19.59
CA ARG A 241 -15.86 12.35 20.23
C ARG A 241 -14.63 13.23 20.21
N ASP A 242 -14.80 14.48 19.81
CA ASP A 242 -13.71 15.44 19.69
C ASP A 242 -13.11 15.76 21.07
N GLU A 243 -11.79 15.64 21.18
CA GLU A 243 -11.02 15.98 22.37
C GLU A 243 -10.65 17.48 22.39
N PRO A 244 -10.27 18.06 23.55
CA PRO A 244 -9.94 19.49 23.65
C PRO A 244 -8.79 19.96 22.74
N LYS A 245 -7.96 19.04 22.24
CA LYS A 245 -6.85 19.32 21.32
C LYS A 245 -7.16 18.97 19.87
N ASP A 246 -8.37 18.48 19.59
CA ASP A 246 -8.81 18.17 18.24
C ASP A 246 -9.37 19.41 17.56
N THR A 247 -9.04 19.58 16.29
CA THR A 247 -9.59 20.67 15.47
C THR A 247 -11.02 20.37 15.08
N LEU A 248 -11.89 21.37 15.19
CA LEU A 248 -13.29 21.21 14.84
C LEU A 248 -13.43 21.04 13.32
N LYS A 249 -14.37 20.20 12.89
CA LYS A 249 -14.65 19.96 11.47
C LYS A 249 -14.87 21.25 10.68
N LYS A 250 -15.55 22.24 11.28
CA LYS A 250 -15.84 23.54 10.64
C LYS A 250 -14.55 24.27 10.25
N GLU A 251 -13.60 24.36 11.17
CA GLU A 251 -12.31 25.03 10.97
C GLU A 251 -11.46 24.30 9.92
N VAL A 252 -11.47 22.96 9.91
CA VAL A 252 -10.72 22.17 8.93
C VAL A 252 -11.29 22.28 7.51
N THR A 253 -12.61 22.41 7.37
CA THR A 253 -13.26 22.55 6.06
C THR A 253 -13.16 23.96 5.47
N GLU A 254 -12.76 24.94 6.27
CA GLU A 254 -12.64 26.32 5.81
C GLU A 254 -11.48 26.47 4.82
N VAL A 255 -11.79 26.90 3.59
CA VAL A 255 -10.78 27.16 2.57
C VAL A 255 -10.19 28.55 2.79
N THR A 256 -9.07 28.59 3.51
CA THR A 256 -8.35 29.84 3.81
C THR A 256 -7.25 30.16 2.81
N PHE A 257 -6.81 29.17 2.03
CA PHE A 257 -5.73 29.33 1.06
C PHE A 257 -6.15 30.22 -0.12
N LYS A 258 -5.39 31.30 -0.34
CA LYS A 258 -5.53 32.19 -1.48
C LYS A 258 -4.32 32.01 -2.40
N PRO A 259 -4.51 31.61 -3.67
CA PRO A 259 -3.38 31.43 -4.57
C PRO A 259 -2.73 32.79 -4.88
N SER A 260 -1.43 32.89 -4.61
CA SER A 260 -0.60 34.07 -4.89
C SER A 260 0.65 33.66 -5.69
N LEU A 261 1.32 34.64 -6.32
CA LEU A 261 2.60 34.43 -7.02
C LEU A 261 3.81 34.55 -6.09
N LEU A 262 3.58 34.87 -4.82
CA LEU A 262 4.61 34.99 -3.81
C LEU A 262 4.98 33.61 -3.26
N THR A 263 6.21 33.46 -2.78
CA THR A 263 6.54 32.29 -1.96
C THR A 263 5.85 32.39 -0.60
N PHE A 264 5.74 31.26 0.10
CA PHE A 264 5.17 31.22 1.45
C PHE A 264 5.89 32.18 2.41
N GLU A 265 7.22 32.25 2.32
CA GLU A 265 8.05 33.13 3.15
C GLU A 265 7.79 34.60 2.83
N GLN A 266 7.72 34.95 1.53
CA GLN A 266 7.44 36.32 1.09
C GLN A 266 6.05 36.79 1.52
N ASP A 267 5.05 35.91 1.42
CA ASP A 267 3.67 36.21 1.84
C ASP A 267 3.59 36.47 3.35
N ILE A 268 4.25 35.65 4.17
CA ILE A 268 4.35 35.87 5.62
C ILE A 268 5.11 37.16 5.93
N MET A 269 6.24 37.41 5.27
CA MET A 269 6.99 38.64 5.47
C MET A 269 6.14 39.87 5.16
N GLN A 270 5.38 39.84 4.06
CA GLN A 270 4.45 40.92 3.71
C GLN A 270 3.32 41.06 4.73
N GLN A 271 2.72 39.95 5.18
CA GLN A 271 1.63 39.95 6.16
C GLN A 271 2.08 40.47 7.54
N MET A 272 3.29 40.10 7.96
CA MET A 272 3.89 40.52 9.24
C MET A 272 4.59 41.88 9.14
N GLY A 273 4.66 42.48 7.96
CA GLY A 273 5.36 43.75 7.73
C GLY A 273 6.88 43.67 7.92
N ILE A 274 7.48 42.49 7.73
CA ILE A 274 8.92 42.26 7.85
C ILE A 274 9.59 42.73 6.55
N VAL A 275 10.52 43.68 6.68
CA VAL A 275 11.28 44.23 5.56
C VAL A 275 12.74 43.78 5.65
N GLU A 276 13.21 43.04 4.65
CA GLU A 276 14.63 42.71 4.52
C GLU A 276 15.33 43.67 3.56
N ASN A 277 16.29 44.43 4.10
CA ASN A 277 17.12 45.36 3.32
C ASN A 277 18.41 44.70 2.80
N GLY A 278 18.78 43.52 3.32
CA GLY A 278 19.98 42.80 2.94
C GLY A 278 19.81 42.08 1.60
N LYS A 279 20.81 42.19 0.72
CA LYS A 279 20.88 41.37 -0.50
C LYS A 279 21.73 40.14 -0.22
N GLN A 280 21.19 38.96 -0.53
CA GLN A 280 21.95 37.71 -0.42
C GLN A 280 23.21 37.77 -1.30
N PRO A 281 24.40 37.45 -0.79
CA PRO A 281 25.61 37.42 -1.58
C PRO A 281 25.56 36.28 -2.60
N GLN A 282 26.28 36.43 -3.71
CA GLN A 282 26.36 35.38 -4.71
C GLN A 282 27.09 34.15 -4.13
N THR A 283 26.46 32.98 -4.24
CA THR A 283 27.02 31.69 -3.81
C THR A 283 27.22 30.77 -5.01
N PHE A 284 28.21 29.89 -4.93
CA PHE A 284 28.49 28.88 -5.95
C PHE A 284 28.05 27.50 -5.45
N TRP A 285 27.38 26.74 -6.32
CA TRP A 285 26.92 25.38 -6.04
C TRP A 285 27.66 24.42 -6.98
N TYR A 286 28.41 23.47 -6.42
CA TYR A 286 29.21 22.48 -7.15
C TYR A 286 28.80 21.04 -6.78
#